data_AF-A0A942NFU1-F1
#
_entry.id   AF-A0A942NFU1-F1
#
_cell.length_a   1.000
_cell.length_b   1.000
_cell.length_c   1.000
_cell.angle_alpha   90.00
_cell.angle_beta   90.00
_cell.angle_gamma   90.00
#
_symmetry.space_group_name_H-M   'P 1'
#
loop_
_entity.id
_entity.type
_entity.pdbx_description
1 polymer ?
#
loop_
_entity_poly.entity_id
_entity_poly.type
_entity_poly.pdbx_seq_one_letter_code
_entity_poly.pdbx_strand_id
1 'polypeptide(L)'
;MADLLTLLEDVSPDNPCGDYLEYDPAYLELGKNILGKPEDPITGEKAQPPNWRDIHKQSLAILQQSKDMQVVVYLLRALINLEGVLGFRDGLKLLYGLLEKYWDELHPVLDPDDDLDPTTRVNILEELSNFESVLWPLTLAALVDSKAVGRYSLRDYHLASDKVEAPEGVAKPDVNSIRAAFMDAAEESVAASYQAINDSISLVQQLDSFVGEKVGIENGPDLSALSSLLKEMRYVFDQYAETGAGEEDELSGDGEGAAGEPGPGSSSRKAAAVGGVNSRQDVLKTLDLICKYYRENEPSSPVPILLERAKKLVNADFMQIVQNLLPDGMSQLEQIKGPDPDADQY
;
A
#
# COMPACT_ATOMS: atom_id res chain seq x y z
N MET A 1 17.00 13.78 -4.54
CA MET A 1 17.91 13.15 -3.55
C MET A 1 19.01 14.05 -2.97
N ALA A 2 20.03 14.51 -3.72
CA ALA A 2 21.19 15.23 -3.12
C ALA A 2 20.82 16.50 -2.34
N ASP A 3 19.79 17.23 -2.79
CA ASP A 3 19.28 18.44 -2.13
C ASP A 3 18.63 18.12 -0.77
N LEU A 4 17.92 16.99 -0.67
CA LEU A 4 17.21 16.59 0.56
C LEU A 4 18.14 16.10 1.66
N LEU A 5 19.28 15.48 1.32
CA LEU A 5 20.24 15.02 2.32
C LEU A 5 20.85 16.19 3.11
N THR A 6 20.96 17.37 2.51
CA THR A 6 21.45 18.57 3.21
C THR A 6 20.52 18.98 4.35
N LEU A 7 19.23 18.63 4.28
CA LEU A 7 18.25 18.91 5.34
C LEU A 7 18.47 18.03 6.59
N LEU A 8 19.35 17.02 6.54
CA LEU A 8 19.77 16.25 7.72
C LEU A 8 20.90 16.92 8.49
N GLU A 9 21.59 17.90 7.90
CA GLU A 9 22.63 18.69 8.56
C GLU A 9 22.01 19.60 9.62
N ASP A 10 22.72 19.87 10.69
CA ASP A 10 22.26 20.73 11.80
C ASP A 10 21.93 22.13 11.25
N VAL A 11 20.80 22.73 11.65
CA VAL A 11 20.47 24.11 11.27
C VAL A 11 21.52 25.08 11.83
N SER A 12 21.92 24.87 13.09
CA SER A 12 23.03 25.56 13.72
C SER A 12 23.65 24.70 14.84
N PRO A 13 24.90 24.95 15.26
CA PRO A 13 25.55 24.14 16.30
C PRO A 13 24.85 24.13 17.66
N ASP A 14 24.21 25.25 18.02
CA ASP A 14 23.55 25.43 19.32
C ASP A 14 22.02 25.17 19.26
N ASN A 15 21.46 25.07 18.05
CA ASN A 15 20.06 24.76 17.80
C ASN A 15 19.97 23.92 16.52
N PRO A 16 20.20 22.59 16.61
CA PRO A 16 20.33 21.73 15.44
C PRO A 16 19.00 21.57 14.71
N CYS A 17 17.84 21.64 15.39
CA CYS A 17 16.52 21.61 14.77
C CYS A 17 15.97 22.98 14.36
N GLY A 18 16.61 24.08 14.77
CA GLY A 18 16.11 25.42 14.49
C GLY A 18 14.87 25.77 15.32
N ASP A 19 14.36 26.98 15.14
CA ASP A 19 13.19 27.46 15.90
C ASP A 19 11.89 26.79 15.39
N TYR A 20 10.91 26.61 16.26
CA TYR A 20 9.58 26.16 15.85
C TYR A 20 8.83 27.30 15.16
N LEU A 21 8.43 27.10 13.91
CA LEU A 21 7.89 28.17 13.05
C LEU A 21 6.35 28.20 12.96
N GLU A 22 5.63 27.64 13.93
CA GLU A 22 4.16 27.51 13.89
C GLU A 22 3.41 28.80 13.56
N TYR A 23 3.89 29.95 14.06
CA TYR A 23 3.28 31.26 13.84
C TYR A 23 3.94 32.07 12.70
N ASP A 24 4.97 31.53 12.05
CA ASP A 24 5.62 32.20 10.93
C ASP A 24 4.66 32.33 9.74
N PRO A 25 4.58 33.50 9.07
CA PRO A 25 3.69 33.68 7.94
C PRO A 25 3.90 32.67 6.80
N ALA A 26 5.13 32.25 6.53
CA ALA A 26 5.42 31.28 5.48
C ALA A 26 4.93 29.87 5.86
N TYR A 27 5.05 29.49 7.14
CA TYR A 27 4.51 28.23 7.66
C TYR A 27 2.99 28.20 7.55
N LEU A 28 2.32 29.27 8.01
CA LEU A 28 0.87 29.40 7.95
C LEU A 28 0.35 29.45 6.50
N GLU A 29 1.11 30.05 5.58
CA GLU A 29 0.79 30.07 4.16
C GLU A 29 0.92 28.68 3.54
N LEU A 30 1.99 27.93 3.84
CA LEU A 30 2.15 26.55 3.40
C LEU A 30 0.98 25.67 3.88
N GLY A 31 0.60 25.78 5.16
CA GLY A 31 -0.53 25.04 5.73
C GLY A 31 -1.88 25.35 5.08
N LYS A 32 -2.05 26.53 4.48
CA LYS A 32 -3.23 26.85 3.65
C LYS A 32 -3.10 26.30 2.23
N ASN A 33 -1.94 26.49 1.61
CA ASN A 33 -1.72 26.11 0.21
C ASN A 33 -1.83 24.60 -0.01
N ILE A 34 -1.44 23.79 0.98
CA ILE A 34 -1.50 22.32 0.91
C ILE A 34 -2.93 21.77 0.82
N LEU A 35 -3.94 22.58 1.17
CA LEU A 35 -5.36 22.22 1.04
C LEU A 35 -5.88 22.38 -0.41
N GLY A 36 -5.17 23.12 -1.26
CA GLY A 36 -5.63 23.48 -2.58
C GLY A 36 -6.77 24.50 -2.53
N LYS A 37 -7.57 24.58 -3.59
CA LYS A 37 -8.76 25.43 -3.64
C LYS A 37 -10.00 24.56 -3.55
N PRO A 38 -10.92 24.80 -2.60
CA PRO A 38 -12.19 24.10 -2.57
C PRO A 38 -13.05 24.50 -3.78
N GLU A 39 -14.10 23.72 -4.04
CA GLU A 39 -15.14 24.12 -5.00
C GLU A 39 -15.84 25.39 -4.52
N ASP A 40 -16.06 26.33 -5.43
CA ASP A 40 -16.78 27.57 -5.16
C ASP A 40 -18.27 27.36 -5.47
N PRO A 41 -19.15 27.35 -4.46
CA PRO A 41 -20.58 27.14 -4.67
C PRO A 41 -21.30 28.32 -5.33
N ILE A 42 -20.66 29.50 -5.38
CA ILE A 42 -21.22 30.73 -5.96
C ILE A 42 -20.83 30.86 -7.43
N THR A 43 -19.54 30.68 -7.74
CA THR A 43 -19.02 30.79 -9.11
C THR A 43 -19.13 29.49 -9.90
N GLY A 44 -19.28 28.34 -9.21
CA GLY A 44 -19.25 27.01 -9.82
C GLY A 44 -17.85 26.56 -10.23
N GLU A 45 -16.80 27.26 -9.80
CA GLU A 45 -15.42 26.83 -10.03
C GLU A 45 -15.14 25.53 -9.27
N LYS A 46 -14.72 24.49 -9.99
CA LYS A 46 -14.37 23.20 -9.40
C LYS A 46 -13.17 23.32 -8.46
N ALA A 47 -13.11 22.42 -7.48
CA ALA A 47 -11.94 22.27 -6.62
C ALA A 47 -10.67 22.08 -7.46
N GLN A 48 -9.57 22.72 -7.03
CA GLN A 48 -8.27 22.63 -7.67
C GLN A 48 -7.25 22.04 -6.69
N PRO A 49 -6.39 21.12 -7.13
CA PRO A 49 -5.34 20.60 -6.27
C PRO A 49 -4.33 21.70 -5.90
N PRO A 50 -3.53 21.50 -4.84
CA PRO A 50 -2.39 22.35 -4.53
C PRO A 50 -1.44 22.50 -5.71
N ASN A 51 -0.74 23.65 -5.78
CA ASN A 51 0.41 23.77 -6.67
C ASN A 51 1.61 23.04 -6.05
N TRP A 52 1.80 21.78 -6.41
CA TRP A 52 2.84 20.93 -5.84
C TRP A 52 4.27 21.48 -5.99
N ARG A 53 4.56 22.26 -7.04
CA ARG A 53 5.87 22.92 -7.18
C ARG A 53 6.09 24.02 -6.14
N ASP A 54 5.03 24.77 -5.84
CA ASP A 54 5.09 25.82 -4.82
C ASP A 54 5.18 25.18 -3.43
N ILE A 55 4.40 24.13 -3.15
CA ILE A 55 4.50 23.35 -1.91
C ILE A 55 5.92 22.83 -1.70
N HIS A 56 6.49 22.17 -2.72
CA HIS A 56 7.87 21.67 -2.64
C HIS A 56 8.85 22.79 -2.28
N LYS A 57 8.79 23.92 -2.99
CA LYS A 57 9.67 25.07 -2.75
C LYS A 57 9.49 25.66 -1.34
N GLN A 58 8.24 25.83 -0.90
CA GLN A 58 7.90 26.39 0.42
C GLN A 58 8.38 25.46 1.54
N SER A 59 8.11 24.16 1.44
CA SER A 59 8.57 23.16 2.40
C SER A 59 10.09 23.15 2.52
N LEU A 60 10.83 23.15 1.40
CA LEU A 60 12.31 23.20 1.44
C LEU A 60 12.83 24.46 2.15
N ALA A 61 12.25 25.64 1.86
CA ALA A 61 12.67 26.90 2.47
C ALA A 61 12.43 26.93 3.98
N ILE A 62 11.36 26.29 4.46
CA ILE A 62 11.07 26.13 5.88
C ILE A 62 12.03 25.11 6.51
N LEU A 63 12.24 23.96 5.87
CA LEU A 63 13.09 22.87 6.40
C LEU A 63 14.57 23.25 6.52
N GLN A 64 15.03 24.27 5.79
CA GLN A 64 16.36 24.86 5.96
C GLN A 64 16.51 25.61 7.30
N GLN A 65 15.41 26.06 7.90
CA GLN A 65 15.41 26.87 9.11
C GLN A 65 14.80 26.14 10.32
N SER A 66 13.94 25.15 10.08
CA SER A 66 13.20 24.42 11.11
C SER A 66 12.99 22.97 10.70
N LYS A 67 13.49 22.02 11.48
CA LYS A 67 13.28 20.59 11.28
C LYS A 67 11.93 20.21 11.85
N ASP A 68 10.94 20.10 10.97
CA ASP A 68 9.54 19.94 11.36
C ASP A 68 8.89 18.76 10.64
N MET A 69 8.33 17.82 11.41
CA MET A 69 7.70 16.60 10.89
C MET A 69 6.52 16.89 9.96
N GLN A 70 5.66 17.85 10.31
CA GLN A 70 4.48 18.19 9.53
C GLN A 70 4.88 18.76 8.17
N VAL A 71 5.92 19.59 8.13
CA VAL A 71 6.46 20.17 6.89
C VAL A 71 7.12 19.10 6.02
N VAL A 72 7.80 18.12 6.62
CA VAL A 72 8.33 16.96 5.87
C VAL A 72 7.20 16.15 5.24
N VAL A 73 6.08 15.94 5.93
CA VAL A 73 4.90 15.26 5.35
C VAL A 73 4.31 16.08 4.19
N TYR A 74 4.27 17.41 4.28
CA TYR A 74 3.87 18.26 3.14
C TYR A 74 4.83 18.15 1.96
N LEU A 75 6.14 18.12 2.21
CA LEU A 75 7.14 17.91 1.18
C LEU A 75 6.97 16.54 0.51
N LEU A 76 6.76 15.49 1.30
CA LEU A 76 6.52 14.13 0.82
C LEU A 76 5.29 14.08 -0.10
N ARG A 77 4.19 14.76 0.28
CA ARG A 77 3.00 14.87 -0.58
C ARG A 77 3.30 15.56 -1.91
N ALA A 78 4.12 16.62 -1.91
CA ALA A 78 4.56 17.25 -3.15
C ALA A 78 5.45 16.33 -3.98
N LEU A 79 6.38 15.61 -3.35
CA LEU A 79 7.28 14.68 -4.02
C LEU A 79 6.54 13.52 -4.69
N ILE A 80 5.49 12.95 -4.07
CA ILE A 80 4.64 11.94 -4.72
C ILE A 80 4.05 12.49 -6.03
N ASN A 81 3.51 13.71 -5.99
CA ASN A 81 2.84 14.31 -7.15
C ASN A 81 3.81 14.77 -8.25
N LEU A 82 5.05 15.11 -7.90
CA LEU A 82 6.07 15.57 -8.86
C LEU A 82 6.93 14.44 -9.41
N GLU A 83 7.26 13.45 -8.58
CA GLU A 83 8.30 12.45 -8.85
C GLU A 83 7.82 11.01 -8.60
N GLY A 84 6.57 10.81 -8.17
CA GLY A 84 5.98 9.49 -7.97
C GLY A 84 6.67 8.70 -6.86
N VAL A 85 6.88 7.41 -7.10
CA VAL A 85 7.46 6.47 -6.12
C VAL A 85 8.90 6.82 -5.73
N LEU A 86 9.66 7.45 -6.63
CA LEU A 86 11.02 7.92 -6.34
C LEU A 86 11.01 9.06 -5.33
N GLY A 87 10.13 10.03 -5.55
CA GLY A 87 9.93 11.16 -4.64
C GLY A 87 9.41 10.73 -3.27
N PHE A 88 8.47 9.79 -3.25
CA PHE A 88 7.97 9.22 -2.00
C PHE A 88 9.08 8.59 -1.16
N ARG A 89 9.90 7.73 -1.79
CA ARG A 89 11.07 7.09 -1.18
C ARG A 89 12.07 8.13 -0.65
N ASP A 90 12.33 9.19 -1.40
CA ASP A 90 13.21 10.29 -0.98
C ASP A 90 12.66 11.03 0.25
N GLY A 91 11.36 11.33 0.25
CA GLY A 91 10.68 11.96 1.39
C GLY A 91 10.68 11.09 2.64
N LEU A 92 10.43 9.77 2.51
CA LEU A 92 10.52 8.82 3.61
C LEU A 92 11.94 8.72 4.18
N LYS A 93 12.98 8.71 3.34
CA LYS A 93 14.38 8.72 3.79
C LYS A 93 14.69 9.96 4.63
N LEU A 94 14.21 11.13 4.20
CA LEU A 94 14.36 12.37 4.96
C LEU A 94 13.63 12.29 6.31
N LEU A 95 12.36 11.90 6.30
CA LEU A 95 11.54 11.79 7.52
C LEU A 95 12.18 10.85 8.54
N TYR A 96 12.54 9.64 8.10
CA TYR A 96 13.19 8.66 8.98
C TYR A 96 14.54 9.16 9.49
N GLY A 97 15.39 9.73 8.63
CA GLY A 97 16.68 10.26 9.05
C GLY A 97 16.58 11.41 10.06
N LEU A 98 15.56 12.26 9.96
CA LEU A 98 15.28 13.32 10.93
C LEU A 98 14.81 12.75 12.26
N LEU A 99 13.91 11.77 12.24
CA LEU A 99 13.43 11.08 13.44
C LEU A 99 14.57 10.37 14.16
N GLU A 100 15.39 9.62 13.42
CA GLU A 100 16.52 8.88 13.99
C GLU A 100 17.54 9.82 14.62
N LYS A 101 17.89 10.91 13.93
CA LYS A 101 18.95 11.83 14.38
C LYS A 101 18.50 12.80 15.48
N TYR A 102 17.25 13.27 15.44
CA TYR A 102 16.80 14.41 16.25
C TYR A 102 15.54 14.16 17.07
N TRP A 103 15.16 12.91 17.34
CA TRP A 103 13.90 12.59 18.04
C TRP A 103 13.57 13.54 19.19
N ASP A 104 14.48 13.81 20.11
CA ASP A 104 14.17 14.62 21.30
C ASP A 104 13.92 16.11 20.99
N GLU A 105 14.54 16.64 19.93
CA GLU A 105 14.53 18.08 19.58
C GLU A 105 13.71 18.40 18.31
N LEU A 106 13.23 17.39 17.59
CA LEU A 106 12.49 17.56 16.34
C LEU A 106 11.12 18.20 16.57
N HIS A 107 10.68 19.11 15.69
CA HIS A 107 9.38 19.75 15.83
C HIS A 107 8.24 18.84 15.33
N PRO A 108 7.09 18.76 16.04
CA PRO A 108 6.82 19.40 17.34
C PRO A 108 7.56 18.71 18.49
N VAL A 109 8.21 19.49 19.36
CA VAL A 109 8.97 18.98 20.52
C VAL A 109 7.99 18.42 21.56
N LEU A 110 8.36 17.29 22.18
CA LEU A 110 7.57 16.70 23.26
C LEU A 110 7.66 17.57 24.52
N ASP A 111 6.52 17.95 25.08
CA ASP A 111 6.47 18.86 26.24
C ASP A 111 6.70 18.09 27.56
N PRO A 112 7.75 18.41 28.34
CA PRO A 112 7.97 17.81 29.65
C PRO A 112 6.86 18.10 30.67
N ASP A 113 6.11 19.19 30.50
CA ASP A 113 4.99 19.55 31.37
C ASP A 113 3.70 18.78 31.03
N ASP A 114 3.66 18.08 29.88
CA ASP A 114 2.56 17.23 29.41
C ASP A 114 2.98 15.75 29.31
N ASP A 115 3.77 15.28 30.28
CA ASP A 115 4.26 13.90 30.40
C ASP A 115 4.96 13.35 29.13
N LEU A 116 5.52 14.23 28.30
CA LEU A 116 6.11 13.90 26.99
C LEU A 116 5.11 13.21 26.03
N ASP A 117 3.84 13.63 26.04
CA ASP A 117 2.79 13.04 25.20
C ASP A 117 3.15 13.01 23.70
N PRO A 118 3.28 11.83 23.07
CA PRO A 118 3.67 11.71 21.68
C PRO A 118 2.51 11.85 20.68
N THR A 119 1.27 12.05 21.15
CA THR A 119 0.06 12.00 20.32
C THR A 119 0.15 12.85 19.06
N THR A 120 0.65 14.08 19.16
CA THR A 120 0.78 14.96 17.99
C THR A 120 1.72 14.38 16.93
N ARG A 121 2.87 13.83 17.33
CA ARG A 121 3.82 13.22 16.40
C ARG A 121 3.25 11.97 15.76
N VAL A 122 2.55 11.15 16.53
CA VAL A 122 1.88 9.93 16.04
C VAL A 122 0.84 10.30 14.99
N ASN A 123 -0.02 11.28 15.26
CA ASN A 123 -1.03 11.76 14.31
C ASN A 123 -0.40 12.27 12.99
N ILE A 124 0.74 12.98 13.07
CA ILE A 124 1.48 13.43 11.88
C ILE A 124 1.98 12.22 11.06
N LEU A 125 2.45 11.17 11.72
CA LEU A 125 2.95 9.97 11.05
C LEU A 125 1.82 9.09 10.48
N GLU A 126 0.65 9.05 11.14
CA GLU A 126 -0.53 8.37 10.62
C GLU A 126 -1.05 8.96 9.31
N GLU A 127 -0.76 10.24 9.03
CA GLU A 127 -1.08 10.87 7.74
C GLU A 127 -0.38 10.15 6.56
N LEU A 128 0.70 9.40 6.79
CA LEU A 128 1.32 8.54 5.77
C LEU A 128 0.39 7.42 5.28
N SER A 129 -0.60 7.02 6.10
CA SER A 129 -1.65 6.07 5.77
C SER A 129 -2.95 6.74 5.31
N ASN A 130 -3.01 8.07 5.22
CA ASN A 130 -4.22 8.76 4.80
C ASN A 130 -4.54 8.48 3.33
N PHE A 131 -5.80 8.10 3.08
CA PHE A 131 -6.25 7.71 1.76
C PHE A 131 -6.11 8.82 0.72
N GLU A 132 -6.61 10.02 1.01
CA GLU A 132 -6.68 11.09 0.01
C GLU A 132 -5.33 11.77 -0.21
N SER A 133 -4.55 11.94 0.86
CA SER A 133 -3.33 12.74 0.81
C SER A 133 -2.08 11.96 0.40
N VAL A 134 -2.04 10.65 0.66
CA VAL A 134 -0.87 9.80 0.39
C VAL A 134 -1.21 8.55 -0.42
N LEU A 135 -2.12 7.69 0.06
CA LEU A 135 -2.34 6.37 -0.57
C LEU A 135 -2.92 6.48 -1.99
N TRP A 136 -3.87 7.37 -2.21
CA TRP A 136 -4.48 7.56 -3.52
C TRP A 136 -3.50 8.20 -4.52
N PRO A 137 -2.79 9.30 -4.20
CA PRO A 137 -1.72 9.82 -5.04
C PRO A 137 -0.65 8.76 -5.39
N LEU A 138 -0.26 7.91 -4.44
CA LEU A 138 0.64 6.79 -4.70
C LEU A 138 0.01 5.76 -5.65
N THR A 139 -1.25 5.39 -5.44
CA THR A 139 -1.99 4.47 -6.32
C THR A 139 -2.04 4.95 -7.78
N LEU A 140 -2.08 6.27 -7.97
CA LEU A 140 -2.04 6.95 -9.27
C LEU A 140 -0.62 7.18 -9.81
N ALA A 141 0.42 7.07 -8.97
CA ALA A 141 1.79 7.25 -9.42
C ALA A 141 2.14 6.18 -10.46
N ALA A 142 2.92 6.57 -11.48
CA ALA A 142 3.32 5.60 -12.49
C ALA A 142 4.30 4.59 -11.91
N LEU A 143 4.01 3.32 -12.18
CA LEU A 143 4.94 2.23 -11.98
C LEU A 143 5.84 2.08 -13.20
N VAL A 144 5.30 2.33 -14.39
CA VAL A 144 6.02 2.27 -15.66
C VAL A 144 5.59 3.40 -16.60
N ASP A 145 6.55 3.91 -17.38
CA ASP A 145 6.34 4.93 -18.40
C ASP A 145 7.09 4.52 -19.68
N SER A 146 6.34 4.00 -20.66
CA SER A 146 6.83 3.69 -22.00
C SER A 146 6.37 4.78 -22.97
N LYS A 147 7.31 5.30 -23.76
CA LYS A 147 7.00 6.29 -24.80
C LYS A 147 6.17 5.70 -25.95
N ALA A 148 6.25 4.40 -26.16
CA ALA A 148 5.57 3.71 -27.27
C ALA A 148 4.19 3.18 -26.86
N VAL A 149 4.07 2.62 -25.65
CA VAL A 149 2.88 1.91 -25.18
C VAL A 149 2.03 2.79 -24.26
N GLY A 150 2.67 3.59 -23.42
CA GLY A 150 2.01 4.50 -22.49
C GLY A 150 2.50 4.35 -21.05
N ARG A 151 1.82 5.08 -20.17
CA ARG A 151 2.13 5.19 -18.74
C ARG A 151 1.06 4.48 -17.93
N TYR A 152 1.49 3.63 -16.99
CA TYR A 152 0.60 2.81 -16.18
C TYR A 152 0.95 2.87 -14.69
N SER A 153 -0.10 2.93 -13.87
CA SER A 153 -0.08 3.01 -12.41
C SER A 153 -0.64 1.73 -11.77
N LEU A 154 -0.61 1.67 -10.43
CA LEU A 154 -1.29 0.58 -9.70
C LEU A 154 -2.80 0.59 -9.96
N ARG A 155 -3.40 1.78 -10.05
CA ARG A 155 -4.83 1.94 -10.39
C ARG A 155 -5.16 1.27 -11.73
N ASP A 156 -4.30 1.43 -12.72
CA ASP A 156 -4.48 0.85 -14.06
C ASP A 156 -4.38 -0.67 -14.01
N TYR A 157 -3.43 -1.19 -13.23
CA TYR A 157 -3.32 -2.62 -12.96
C TYR A 157 -4.57 -3.18 -12.26
N HIS A 158 -5.10 -2.49 -11.24
CA HIS A 158 -6.33 -2.91 -10.54
C HIS A 158 -7.53 -2.97 -11.47
N LEU A 159 -7.69 -2.00 -12.39
CA LEU A 159 -8.71 -2.07 -13.43
C LEU A 159 -8.46 -3.24 -14.37
N ALA A 160 -7.24 -3.37 -14.91
CA ALA A 160 -6.88 -4.38 -15.89
C ALA A 160 -7.11 -5.82 -15.36
N SER A 161 -6.82 -6.04 -14.08
CA SER A 161 -6.95 -7.32 -13.39
C SER A 161 -8.33 -7.59 -12.76
N ASP A 162 -9.34 -6.75 -13.02
CA ASP A 162 -10.70 -6.85 -12.45
C ASP A 162 -10.75 -6.86 -10.91
N LYS A 163 -9.70 -6.35 -10.25
CA LYS A 163 -9.71 -6.14 -8.79
C LYS A 163 -10.65 -5.01 -8.39
N VAL A 164 -10.86 -4.04 -9.28
CA VAL A 164 -11.77 -2.90 -9.10
C VAL A 164 -12.57 -2.71 -10.38
N GLU A 165 -13.88 -2.46 -10.23
CA GLU A 165 -14.74 -2.15 -11.38
C GLU A 165 -14.41 -0.77 -11.96
N ALA A 166 -14.35 -0.69 -13.29
CA ALA A 166 -14.16 0.57 -13.98
C ALA A 166 -15.40 1.46 -13.81
N PRO A 167 -15.25 2.74 -13.41
CA PRO A 167 -16.37 3.68 -13.43
C PRO A 167 -16.95 3.83 -14.83
N GLU A 168 -18.23 4.21 -14.92
CA GLU A 168 -18.92 4.39 -16.19
C GLU A 168 -18.17 5.39 -17.09
N GLY A 169 -17.92 4.99 -18.34
CA GLY A 169 -17.21 5.80 -19.33
C GLY A 169 -15.68 5.80 -19.21
N VAL A 170 -15.09 5.08 -18.24
CA VAL A 170 -13.64 4.92 -18.11
C VAL A 170 -13.19 3.67 -18.88
N ALA A 171 -12.29 3.85 -19.84
CA ALA A 171 -11.69 2.73 -20.56
C ALA A 171 -10.80 1.90 -19.63
N LYS A 172 -11.03 0.58 -19.60
CA LYS A 172 -10.19 -0.36 -18.88
C LYS A 172 -8.90 -0.65 -19.68
N PRO A 173 -7.71 -0.46 -19.09
CA PRO A 173 -6.47 -0.91 -19.71
C PRO A 173 -6.44 -2.43 -19.90
N ASP A 174 -5.80 -2.89 -20.97
CA ASP A 174 -5.53 -4.33 -21.16
C ASP A 174 -4.25 -4.76 -20.42
N VAL A 175 -4.28 -5.95 -19.80
CA VAL A 175 -3.13 -6.49 -19.05
C VAL A 175 -1.91 -6.64 -19.93
N ASN A 176 -2.07 -7.01 -21.21
CA ASN A 176 -0.93 -7.14 -22.13
C ASN A 176 -0.33 -5.79 -22.50
N SER A 177 -1.13 -4.70 -22.48
CA SER A 177 -0.59 -3.35 -22.70
C SER A 177 0.30 -2.92 -21.55
N ILE A 178 -0.09 -3.24 -20.30
CA ILE A 178 0.76 -3.00 -19.13
C ILE A 178 2.05 -3.83 -19.23
N ARG A 179 1.95 -5.12 -19.57
CA ARG A 179 3.13 -5.99 -19.80
C ARG A 179 4.06 -5.40 -20.86
N ALA A 180 3.52 -5.02 -22.01
CA ALA A 180 4.29 -4.44 -23.10
C ALA A 180 5.01 -3.15 -22.69
N ALA A 181 4.37 -2.31 -21.85
CA ALA A 181 5.02 -1.11 -21.32
C ALA A 181 6.22 -1.44 -20.42
N PHE A 182 6.13 -2.48 -19.58
CA PHE A 182 7.25 -2.95 -18.77
C PHE A 182 8.41 -3.51 -19.60
N MET A 183 8.11 -4.18 -20.72
CA MET A 183 9.12 -4.72 -21.64
C MET A 183 9.78 -3.62 -22.49
N ASP A 184 9.06 -2.56 -22.85
CA ASP A 184 9.56 -1.47 -23.70
C ASP A 184 10.27 -0.37 -22.89
N ALA A 185 9.88 -0.15 -21.62
CA ALA A 185 10.49 0.88 -20.78
C ALA A 185 11.97 0.62 -20.53
N ALA A 186 12.74 1.70 -20.35
CA ALA A 186 14.17 1.60 -20.07
C ALA A 186 14.41 0.81 -18.77
N GLU A 187 15.26 -0.23 -18.83
CA GLU A 187 15.58 -1.11 -17.70
C GLU A 187 16.01 -0.33 -16.46
N GLU A 188 16.83 0.71 -16.62
CA GLU A 188 17.26 1.59 -15.53
C GLU A 188 16.08 2.29 -14.84
N SER A 189 15.07 2.74 -15.60
CA SER A 189 13.88 3.39 -15.04
C SER A 189 13.00 2.41 -14.29
N VAL A 190 12.79 1.20 -14.83
CA VAL A 190 12.00 0.14 -14.18
C VAL A 190 12.70 -0.31 -12.89
N ALA A 191 14.01 -0.55 -12.96
CA ALA A 191 14.83 -0.91 -11.81
C ALA A 191 14.81 0.18 -10.73
N ALA A 192 14.91 1.46 -11.11
CA ALA A 192 14.85 2.58 -10.17
C ALA A 192 13.50 2.64 -9.42
N SER A 193 12.37 2.50 -10.14
CA SER A 193 11.04 2.45 -9.51
C SER A 193 10.88 1.23 -8.59
N TYR A 194 11.34 0.06 -9.02
CA TYR A 194 11.29 -1.16 -8.21
C TYR A 194 12.12 -1.03 -6.92
N GLN A 195 13.35 -0.52 -7.03
CA GLN A 195 14.20 -0.26 -5.87
C GLN A 195 13.56 0.79 -4.95
N ALA A 196 12.93 1.83 -5.50
CA ALA A 196 12.28 2.85 -4.69
C ALA A 196 11.12 2.29 -3.85
N ILE A 197 10.34 1.37 -4.41
CA ILE A 197 9.26 0.68 -3.69
C ILE A 197 9.84 -0.22 -2.59
N ASN A 198 10.87 -0.99 -2.88
CA ASN A 198 11.53 -1.85 -1.88
C ASN A 198 12.15 -1.05 -0.73
N ASP A 199 12.89 0.01 -1.06
CA ASP A 199 13.42 0.97 -0.08
C ASP A 199 12.29 1.55 0.79
N SER A 200 11.16 1.93 0.18
CA SER A 200 10.01 2.48 0.91
C SER A 200 9.40 1.46 1.87
N ILE A 201 9.28 0.18 1.46
CA ILE A 201 8.81 -0.90 2.35
C ILE A 201 9.73 -1.03 3.56
N SER A 202 11.06 -1.06 3.35
CA SER A 202 12.02 -1.14 4.44
C SER A 202 12.00 0.09 5.34
N LEU A 203 11.86 1.29 4.79
CA LEU A 203 11.79 2.54 5.56
C LEU A 203 10.53 2.60 6.42
N VAL A 204 9.36 2.19 5.91
CA VAL A 204 8.12 2.14 6.69
C VAL A 204 8.26 1.17 7.86
N GLN A 205 8.90 0.01 7.66
CA GLN A 205 9.18 -0.94 8.74
C GLN A 205 10.14 -0.38 9.80
N GLN A 206 11.19 0.31 9.36
CA GLN A 206 12.15 0.96 10.26
C GLN A 206 11.51 2.09 11.06
N LEU A 207 10.67 2.90 10.42
CA LEU A 207 9.93 3.99 11.06
C LEU A 207 8.95 3.43 12.11
N ASP A 208 8.14 2.44 11.76
CA ASP A 208 7.21 1.77 12.68
C ASP A 208 7.94 1.20 13.91
N SER A 209 9.04 0.48 13.68
CA SER A 209 9.85 -0.10 14.75
C SER A 209 10.47 0.99 15.64
N PHE A 210 11.09 2.00 15.04
CA PHE A 210 11.73 3.10 15.77
C PHE A 210 10.73 3.88 16.62
N VAL A 211 9.58 4.23 16.07
CA VAL A 211 8.54 4.95 16.81
C VAL A 211 7.97 4.06 17.90
N GLY A 212 7.69 2.79 17.62
CA GLY A 212 7.24 1.83 18.63
C GLY A 212 8.21 1.65 19.79
N GLU A 213 9.53 1.72 19.55
CA GLU A 213 10.55 1.75 20.61
C GLU A 213 10.51 3.03 21.47
N LYS A 214 10.15 4.17 20.87
CA LYS A 214 10.09 5.47 21.54
C LYS A 214 8.81 5.69 22.35
N VAL A 215 7.66 5.25 21.83
CA VAL A 215 6.34 5.59 22.40
C VAL A 215 5.55 4.38 22.91
N GLY A 216 6.08 3.17 22.71
CA GLY A 216 5.37 1.92 22.94
C GLY A 216 4.57 1.49 21.71
N ILE A 217 4.58 0.18 21.42
CA ILE A 217 3.98 -0.40 20.21
C ILE A 217 2.49 -0.05 20.07
N GLU A 218 1.76 0.01 21.19
CA GLU A 218 0.32 0.31 21.22
C GLU A 218 -0.03 1.78 20.98
N ASN A 219 0.95 2.69 21.10
CA ASN A 219 0.79 4.13 20.87
C ASN A 219 1.48 4.58 19.57
N GLY A 220 2.02 3.65 18.78
CA GLY A 220 2.64 3.94 17.49
C GLY A 220 1.59 4.18 16.39
N PRO A 221 2.00 4.77 15.25
CA PRO A 221 1.09 5.04 14.13
C PRO A 221 0.66 3.76 13.41
N ASP A 222 -0.60 3.67 12.97
CA ASP A 222 -1.02 2.57 12.08
C ASP A 222 -0.56 2.80 10.63
N LEU A 223 0.51 2.09 10.25
CA LEU A 223 1.09 2.13 8.90
C LEU A 223 0.76 0.89 8.05
N SER A 224 -0.25 0.11 8.46
CA SER A 224 -0.63 -1.15 7.81
C SER A 224 -1.17 -0.95 6.39
N ALA A 225 -1.97 0.10 6.17
CA ALA A 225 -2.54 0.42 4.86
C ALA A 225 -1.46 0.81 3.85
N LEU A 226 -0.55 1.69 4.25
CA LEU A 226 0.62 2.07 3.44
C LEU A 226 1.51 0.86 3.13
N SER A 227 1.81 0.05 4.15
CA SER A 227 2.62 -1.17 3.99
C SER A 227 2.01 -2.16 2.99
N SER A 228 0.68 -2.29 3.01
CA SER A 228 -0.04 -3.17 2.09
C SER A 228 -0.01 -2.63 0.67
N LEU A 229 -0.24 -1.33 0.48
CA LEU A 229 -0.17 -0.66 -0.81
C LEU A 229 1.20 -0.83 -1.48
N LEU A 230 2.29 -0.61 -0.73
CA LEU A 230 3.65 -0.75 -1.25
C LEU A 230 3.97 -2.20 -1.65
N LYS A 231 3.50 -3.19 -0.88
CA LYS A 231 3.64 -4.62 -1.23
C LYS A 231 2.85 -4.97 -2.49
N GLU A 232 1.68 -4.37 -2.69
CA GLU A 232 0.91 -4.53 -3.93
C GLU A 232 1.64 -3.92 -5.13
N MET A 233 2.22 -2.73 -4.98
CA MET A 233 3.05 -2.14 -6.04
C MET A 233 4.23 -3.03 -6.39
N ARG A 234 4.96 -3.54 -5.39
CA ARG A 234 6.07 -4.48 -5.61
C ARG A 234 5.61 -5.73 -6.35
N TYR A 235 4.47 -6.29 -5.95
CA TYR A 235 3.90 -7.47 -6.59
C TYR A 235 3.67 -7.26 -8.09
N VAL A 236 3.21 -6.07 -8.52
CA VAL A 236 3.06 -5.76 -9.96
C VAL A 236 4.38 -5.88 -10.70
N PHE A 237 5.49 -5.36 -10.14
CA PHE A 237 6.81 -5.53 -10.75
C PHE A 237 7.26 -6.99 -10.78
N ASP A 238 7.04 -7.74 -9.70
CA ASP A 238 7.42 -9.15 -9.62
C ASP A 238 6.72 -9.98 -10.71
N GLN A 239 5.47 -9.66 -11.07
CA GLN A 239 4.75 -10.32 -12.17
C GLN A 239 5.44 -10.16 -13.54
N TYR A 240 6.20 -9.08 -13.74
CA TYR A 240 6.86 -8.78 -15.01
C TYR A 240 8.38 -9.03 -14.99
N ALA A 241 8.98 -9.11 -13.80
CA ALA A 241 10.38 -9.50 -13.61
C ALA A 241 10.62 -10.98 -13.98
N GLU A 242 9.65 -11.86 -13.69
CA GLU A 242 9.75 -13.30 -14.02
C GLU A 242 9.51 -13.59 -15.51
N THR A 243 8.83 -12.72 -16.24
CA THR A 243 8.51 -12.95 -17.67
C THR A 243 9.65 -12.59 -18.63
N GLY A 244 10.62 -11.78 -18.19
CA GLY A 244 11.78 -11.39 -19.01
C GLY A 244 12.84 -12.49 -19.19
N ALA A 245 12.73 -13.61 -18.47
CA ALA A 245 13.70 -14.70 -18.48
C ALA A 245 13.19 -16.01 -19.11
N GLY A 246 11.99 -16.01 -19.72
CA GLY A 246 11.29 -17.27 -20.04
C GLY A 246 10.51 -17.35 -21.35
N GLU A 247 10.62 -16.38 -22.27
CA GLU A 247 9.96 -16.46 -23.58
C GLU A 247 10.90 -16.18 -24.77
N GLU A 248 12.18 -16.54 -24.62
CA GLU A 248 13.13 -16.68 -25.73
C GLU A 248 13.71 -18.10 -25.74
N ASP A 249 12.88 -19.13 -25.91
CA ASP A 249 13.29 -20.43 -26.51
C ASP A 249 12.11 -21.40 -26.60
N GLU A 250 11.19 -21.18 -27.54
CA GLU A 250 10.42 -22.28 -28.15
C GLU A 250 10.19 -21.98 -29.64
N LEU A 251 11.28 -21.94 -30.42
CA LEU A 251 11.23 -22.11 -31.88
C LEU A 251 12.60 -22.52 -32.44
N SER A 252 13.16 -23.62 -31.92
CA SER A 252 14.05 -24.56 -32.64
C SER A 252 14.35 -25.72 -31.69
N GLY A 253 14.30 -27.00 -32.02
CA GLY A 253 14.09 -27.73 -33.26
C GLY A 253 14.05 -29.22 -32.86
N ASP A 254 13.28 -30.00 -33.61
CA ASP A 254 13.19 -31.46 -33.48
C ASP A 254 14.59 -32.12 -33.51
N GLY A 255 14.80 -33.07 -32.59
CA GLY A 255 16.00 -33.91 -32.55
C GLY A 255 15.87 -35.03 -31.53
N GLU A 256 15.21 -36.13 -31.93
CA GLU A 256 15.18 -37.41 -31.22
C GLU A 256 16.59 -37.96 -30.91
N GLY A 257 16.75 -38.58 -29.73
CA GLY A 257 17.59 -39.77 -29.59
C GLY A 257 18.46 -39.92 -28.34
N ALA A 258 18.04 -40.87 -27.50
CA ALA A 258 18.87 -41.86 -26.78
C ALA A 258 19.04 -41.76 -25.24
N ALA A 259 18.44 -42.78 -24.63
CA ALA A 259 18.51 -43.37 -23.30
C ALA A 259 19.82 -43.28 -22.47
N GLY A 260 19.63 -43.13 -21.16
CA GLY A 260 20.57 -43.51 -20.10
C GLY A 260 19.86 -43.58 -18.73
N GLU A 261 19.82 -44.78 -18.15
CA GLU A 261 19.16 -45.14 -16.87
C GLU A 261 19.90 -44.64 -15.59
N PRO A 262 19.26 -44.74 -14.39
CA PRO A 262 19.46 -43.82 -13.27
C PRO A 262 20.40 -44.32 -12.16
N GLY A 263 20.89 -43.37 -11.33
CA GLY A 263 21.60 -43.63 -10.07
C GLY A 263 21.32 -42.52 -9.04
N PRO A 264 21.45 -42.80 -7.72
CA PRO A 264 20.43 -42.42 -6.75
C PRO A 264 20.76 -41.22 -5.85
N GLY A 265 19.71 -40.56 -5.37
CA GLY A 265 19.61 -40.16 -3.96
C GLY A 265 20.20 -38.80 -3.55
N SER A 266 19.48 -37.72 -3.82
CA SER A 266 19.52 -36.51 -2.99
C SER A 266 18.10 -35.96 -2.86
N SER A 267 17.44 -36.32 -1.76
CA SER A 267 16.16 -35.74 -1.36
C SER A 267 16.39 -34.34 -0.79
N SER A 268 16.48 -33.34 -1.66
CA SER A 268 16.28 -31.96 -1.25
C SER A 268 14.84 -31.83 -0.76
N ARG A 269 14.65 -31.76 0.55
CA ARG A 269 13.38 -31.34 1.16
C ARG A 269 13.03 -29.99 0.55
N LYS A 270 12.05 -29.98 -0.36
CA LYS A 270 11.34 -28.75 -0.72
C LYS A 270 10.73 -28.26 0.60
N ALA A 271 11.27 -27.17 1.13
CA ALA A 271 10.52 -26.35 2.08
C ALA A 271 9.20 -26.04 1.36
N ALA A 272 8.09 -26.53 1.93
CA ALA A 272 6.78 -26.26 1.41
C ALA A 272 6.63 -24.73 1.39
N ALA A 273 6.59 -24.17 0.18
CA ALA A 273 6.14 -22.81 -0.03
C ALA A 273 4.85 -22.64 0.78
N VAL A 274 4.78 -21.58 1.58
CA VAL A 274 3.54 -21.16 2.24
C VAL A 274 2.57 -20.83 1.13
N GLY A 275 1.78 -21.84 0.77
CA GLY A 275 0.97 -21.87 -0.43
C GLY A 275 -0.16 -20.88 -0.31
N GLY A 276 -0.26 -20.00 -1.30
CA GLY A 276 -1.45 -19.19 -1.52
C GLY A 276 -2.69 -20.06 -1.60
N VAL A 277 -3.83 -19.48 -1.24
CA VAL A 277 -5.13 -20.14 -1.28
C VAL A 277 -5.62 -20.15 -2.73
N ASN A 278 -5.32 -21.22 -3.47
CA ASN A 278 -5.63 -21.33 -4.90
C ASN A 278 -6.84 -22.23 -5.18
N SER A 279 -7.43 -22.84 -4.15
CA SER A 279 -8.59 -23.70 -4.28
C SER A 279 -9.50 -23.62 -3.06
N ARG A 280 -10.77 -24.01 -3.22
CA ARG A 280 -11.72 -24.17 -2.09
C ARG A 280 -11.19 -25.12 -1.02
N GLN A 281 -10.39 -26.12 -1.41
CA GLN A 281 -9.77 -27.04 -0.47
C GLN A 281 -8.63 -26.38 0.33
N ASP A 282 -7.93 -25.42 -0.26
CA ASP A 282 -6.93 -24.62 0.44
C ASP A 282 -7.57 -23.63 1.41
N VAL A 283 -8.75 -23.09 1.09
CA VAL A 283 -9.56 -22.29 2.04
C VAL A 283 -9.87 -23.11 3.28
N LEU A 284 -10.37 -24.34 3.10
CA LEU A 284 -10.71 -25.23 4.23
C LEU A 284 -9.49 -25.57 5.09
N LYS A 285 -8.35 -25.89 4.46
CA LYS A 285 -7.09 -26.17 5.17
C LYS A 285 -6.58 -24.95 5.94
N THR A 286 -6.69 -23.76 5.35
CA THR A 286 -6.25 -22.51 5.98
C THR A 286 -7.13 -22.16 7.17
N LEU A 287 -8.45 -22.27 7.03
CA LEU A 287 -9.39 -22.10 8.14
C LEU A 287 -9.11 -23.10 9.27
N ASP A 288 -8.74 -24.35 8.96
CA ASP A 288 -8.34 -25.33 9.97
C ASP A 288 -7.05 -24.94 10.71
N LEU A 289 -6.06 -24.40 9.99
CA LEU A 289 -4.82 -23.91 10.59
C LEU A 289 -5.08 -22.72 11.52
N ILE A 290 -5.96 -21.79 11.12
CA ILE A 290 -6.34 -20.62 11.93
C ILE A 290 -7.11 -21.08 13.18
N CYS A 291 -8.11 -21.95 13.04
CA CYS A 291 -8.84 -22.50 14.18
C CYS A 291 -7.92 -23.24 15.16
N LYS A 292 -6.93 -23.98 14.65
CA LYS A 292 -5.93 -24.65 15.48
C LYS A 292 -5.10 -23.65 16.27
N TYR A 293 -4.61 -22.59 15.61
CA TYR A 293 -3.85 -21.53 16.27
C TYR A 293 -4.62 -20.91 17.44
N TYR A 294 -5.87 -20.50 17.22
CA TYR A 294 -6.67 -19.88 18.28
C TYR A 294 -6.99 -20.84 19.43
N ARG A 295 -7.22 -22.13 19.18
CA ARG A 295 -7.42 -23.10 20.27
C ARG A 295 -6.17 -23.30 21.12
N GLU A 296 -4.98 -23.19 20.52
CA GLU A 296 -3.71 -23.39 21.21
C GLU A 296 -3.20 -22.12 21.92
N ASN A 297 -3.45 -20.93 21.35
CA ASN A 297 -2.89 -19.66 21.83
C ASN A 297 -3.93 -18.76 22.54
N GLU A 298 -5.22 -18.87 22.20
CA GLU A 298 -6.30 -18.02 22.73
C GLU A 298 -7.62 -18.80 22.95
N PRO A 299 -7.66 -19.76 23.89
CA PRO A 299 -8.81 -20.66 24.05
C PRO A 299 -10.13 -19.97 24.44
N SER A 300 -10.08 -18.73 24.93
CA SER A 300 -11.25 -17.91 25.26
C SER A 300 -11.75 -17.05 24.10
N SER A 301 -11.07 -17.06 22.96
CA SER A 301 -11.45 -16.28 21.78
C SER A 301 -12.76 -16.83 21.18
N PRO A 302 -13.72 -15.98 20.78
CA PRO A 302 -14.92 -16.41 20.07
C PRO A 302 -14.64 -16.77 18.60
N VAL A 303 -13.45 -16.46 18.10
CA VAL A 303 -13.06 -16.59 16.68
C VAL A 303 -13.19 -18.03 16.15
N PRO A 304 -12.74 -19.09 16.85
CA PRO A 304 -12.92 -20.48 16.37
C PRO A 304 -14.39 -20.86 16.13
N ILE A 305 -15.31 -20.38 16.97
CA ILE A 305 -16.75 -20.69 16.84
C ILE A 305 -17.31 -20.06 15.56
N LEU A 306 -16.89 -18.83 15.25
CA LEU A 306 -17.31 -18.11 14.05
C LEU A 306 -16.70 -18.72 12.79
N LEU A 307 -15.41 -19.08 12.83
CA LEU A 307 -14.72 -19.69 11.70
C LEU A 307 -15.23 -21.10 11.40
N GLU A 308 -15.62 -21.88 12.41
CA GLU A 308 -16.28 -23.17 12.20
C GLU A 308 -17.64 -23.04 11.53
N ARG A 309 -18.39 -21.97 11.86
CA ARG A 309 -19.65 -21.66 11.15
C ARG A 309 -19.37 -21.28 9.70
N ALA A 310 -18.40 -20.39 9.46
CA ALA A 310 -18.00 -20.00 8.11
C ALA A 310 -17.52 -21.21 7.28
N LYS A 311 -16.77 -22.13 7.89
CA LYS A 311 -16.28 -23.35 7.24
C LYS A 311 -17.41 -24.25 6.73
N LYS A 312 -18.55 -24.32 7.43
CA LYS A 312 -19.73 -25.08 6.99
C LYS A 312 -20.41 -24.46 5.76
N LEU A 313 -20.26 -23.14 5.57
CA LEU A 313 -20.85 -22.43 4.43
C LEU A 313 -20.03 -22.56 3.14
N VAL A 314 -18.73 -22.89 3.23
CA VAL A 314 -17.83 -23.04 2.07
C VAL A 314 -18.32 -24.09 1.06
N ASN A 315 -19.04 -25.12 1.53
CA ASN A 315 -19.59 -26.19 0.69
C ASN A 315 -21.13 -26.22 0.67
N ALA A 316 -21.78 -25.24 1.28
CA ALA A 316 -23.23 -25.22 1.37
C ALA A 316 -23.85 -24.72 0.06
N ASP A 317 -24.96 -25.33 -0.35
CA ASP A 317 -25.79 -24.78 -1.42
C ASP A 317 -26.50 -23.51 -0.94
N PHE A 318 -26.95 -22.67 -1.87
CA PHE A 318 -27.57 -21.38 -1.56
C PHE A 318 -28.76 -21.49 -0.58
N MET A 319 -29.56 -22.55 -0.68
CA MET A 319 -30.70 -22.78 0.23
C MET A 319 -30.23 -23.14 1.64
N GLN A 320 -29.17 -23.93 1.78
CA GLN A 320 -28.53 -24.23 3.06
C GLN A 320 -27.89 -22.99 3.69
N ILE A 321 -27.33 -22.08 2.88
CA ILE A 321 -26.78 -20.80 3.37
C ILE A 321 -27.89 -19.91 3.94
N VAL A 322 -29.01 -19.78 3.23
CA VAL A 322 -30.18 -19.01 3.69
C VAL A 322 -30.75 -19.62 4.97
N GLN A 323 -30.93 -20.94 5.02
CA GLN A 323 -31.48 -21.62 6.18
C GLN A 323 -30.59 -21.50 7.44
N ASN A 324 -29.28 -21.34 7.26
CA ASN A 324 -28.31 -21.19 8.35
C ASN A 324 -28.19 -19.72 8.83
N LEU A 325 -28.30 -18.74 7.92
CA LEU A 325 -28.13 -17.33 8.25
C LEU A 325 -29.43 -16.64 8.66
N LEU A 326 -30.59 -17.06 8.12
CA LEU A 326 -31.88 -16.41 8.35
C LEU A 326 -32.99 -17.48 8.48
N PRO A 327 -33.12 -18.15 9.64
CA PRO A 327 -34.13 -19.19 9.86
C PRO A 327 -35.56 -18.70 9.60
N ASP A 328 -35.83 -17.44 9.92
CA ASP A 328 -37.15 -16.79 9.77
C ASP A 328 -37.36 -16.16 8.37
N GLY A 329 -36.35 -16.13 7.50
CA GLY A 329 -36.41 -15.57 6.14
C GLY A 329 -36.89 -16.57 5.07
N MET A 330 -37.03 -17.85 5.42
CA MET A 330 -37.43 -18.92 4.49
C MET A 330 -38.82 -18.69 3.90
N SER A 331 -39.75 -18.19 4.71
CA SER A 331 -41.13 -17.89 4.31
C SER A 331 -41.25 -16.73 3.31
N GLN A 332 -40.26 -15.83 3.28
CA GLN A 332 -40.16 -14.72 2.31
C GLN A 332 -39.51 -15.19 1.00
N LEU A 333 -38.58 -16.14 1.08
CA LEU A 333 -37.93 -16.72 -0.09
C LEU A 333 -38.85 -17.67 -0.87
N GLU A 334 -39.72 -18.42 -0.18
CA GLU A 334 -40.78 -19.22 -0.83
C GLU A 334 -41.79 -18.36 -1.60
N GLN A 335 -42.09 -17.14 -1.13
CA GLN A 335 -42.95 -16.19 -1.84
C GLN A 335 -42.31 -15.63 -3.11
N ILE A 336 -40.98 -15.52 -3.15
CA ILE A 336 -40.21 -15.04 -4.32
C ILE A 336 -39.98 -16.18 -5.33
N LYS A 337 -39.81 -17.42 -4.86
CA LYS A 337 -39.58 -18.61 -5.71
C LYS A 337 -40.81 -18.97 -6.56
N GLY A 338 -42.02 -18.61 -6.09
CA GLY A 338 -43.28 -19.02 -6.72
C GLY A 338 -43.56 -20.53 -6.56
N PRO A 339 -44.80 -21.01 -6.80
CA PRO A 339 -45.12 -22.42 -6.70
C PRO A 339 -44.35 -23.26 -7.73
N ASP A 340 -43.98 -24.47 -7.34
CA ASP A 340 -43.22 -25.42 -8.15
C ASP A 340 -43.99 -25.75 -9.45
N PRO A 341 -43.43 -25.52 -10.65
CA PRO A 341 -44.14 -25.75 -11.91
C PRO A 341 -44.53 -27.22 -12.18
N ASP A 342 -44.08 -28.17 -11.34
CA ASP A 342 -44.39 -29.59 -11.45
C ASP A 342 -45.38 -30.11 -10.37
N ALA A 343 -45.99 -29.24 -9.56
CA ALA A 343 -46.98 -29.66 -8.57
C ALA A 343 -48.38 -29.99 -9.14
N ASP A 344 -48.63 -29.70 -10.42
CA ASP A 344 -49.92 -29.92 -11.10
C ASP A 344 -49.92 -31.09 -12.12
N GLN A 345 -49.00 -32.05 -11.97
CA GLN A 345 -49.15 -33.37 -12.60
C GLN A 345 -49.27 -34.43 -11.52
N TYR A 346 -50.47 -34.59 -10.95
CA TYR A 346 -51.18 -35.89 -10.81
C TYR A 346 -52.57 -35.72 -10.21
#